data_AF-A0A352XEE7-F1
#
_entry.id   AF-A0A352XEE7-F1
#
_cell.length_a   1.000
_cell.length_b   1.000
_cell.length_c   1.000
_cell.angle_alpha   90.00
_cell.angle_beta   90.00
_cell.angle_gamma   90.00
#
_symmetry.space_group_name_H-M   'P 1'
#
loop_
_entity.id
_entity.type
_entity.pdbx_description
1 polymer ?
#
loop_
_entity_poly.entity_id
_entity_poly.type
_entity_poly.pdbx_seq_one_letter_code
_entity_poly.pdbx_strand_id
1 'polypeptide(L)' 'MLEVYRQHVAERAALGIPPLPLSAQQTSQLCELLKNPPAGEEETLIELLRDRIPPGVDEAAYIKAGFLTAVAKG' A
#
# COMPACT_ATOMS: atom_id res chain seq x y z
N MET A 1 8.00 -4.72 -4.17
CA MET A 1 6.87 -3.77 -4.09
C MET A 1 7.38 -2.34 -3.91
N LEU A 2 8.06 -2.00 -2.80
CA LEU A 2 8.49 -0.63 -2.50
C LEU A 2 9.34 0.03 -3.59
N GLU A 3 10.34 -0.67 -4.12
CA GLU A 3 11.21 -0.13 -5.18
C GLU A 3 10.41 0.22 -6.44
N VAL A 4 9.57 -0.72 -6.91
CA VAL A 4 8.66 -0.51 -8.05
C VAL A 4 7.69 0.64 -7.78
N TYR A 5 7.17 0.76 -6.56
CA TYR A 5 6.30 1.87 -6.17
C TYR A 5 7.04 3.22 -6.23
N ARG A 6 8.28 3.30 -5.70
CA ARG A 6 9.09 4.52 -5.75
C ARG A 6 9.45 4.91 -7.19
N GLN A 7 9.74 3.93 -8.05
CA GLN A 7 9.96 4.19 -9.47
C GLN A 7 8.71 4.80 -10.12
N HIS A 8 7.53 4.23 -9.88
CA HIS A 8 6.26 4.77 -10.37
C HIS A 8 5.97 6.19 -9.86
N VAL A 9 6.28 6.47 -8.58
CA VAL A 9 6.18 7.82 -8.02
C VAL A 9 7.08 8.79 -8.78
N ALA A 10 8.35 8.42 -9.02
CA ALA A 10 9.30 9.26 -9.76
C ALA A 10 8.86 9.50 -11.22
N GLU A 11 8.41 8.45 -11.91
CA GLU A 11 7.91 8.55 -13.30
C GLU A 11 6.70 9.48 -13.41
N ARG A 12 5.77 9.42 -12.45
CA ARG A 12 4.58 10.27 -12.45
C ARG A 12 4.87 11.69 -11.97
N ALA A 13 5.80 11.86 -11.04
CA ALA A 13 6.29 13.17 -10.65
C ALA A 13 6.96 13.91 -11.83
N ALA A 14 7.68 13.20 -12.71
CA ALA A 14 8.25 13.77 -13.94
C ALA A 14 7.17 14.27 -14.92
N LEU A 15 5.95 13.72 -14.84
CA LEU A 15 4.77 14.18 -15.58
C LEU A 15 3.94 15.23 -14.80
N GLY A 16 4.36 15.61 -13.59
CA GLY A 16 3.65 16.57 -12.74
C GLY A 16 2.33 16.05 -12.14
N ILE A 17 2.14 14.73 -12.06
CA ILE A 17 0.90 14.10 -11.59
C ILE A 17 1.17 13.18 -10.38
N PRO A 18 0.19 13.02 -9.47
CA PRO A 18 0.34 12.14 -8.31
C PRO A 18 0.41 10.66 -8.72
N PRO A 19 1.03 9.76 -7.94
CA PRO A 19 1.04 8.33 -8.21
C PRO A 19 -0.38 7.76 -8.26
N LEU A 20 -0.56 6.69 -9.05
CA LEU A 20 -1.81 5.91 -8.99
C LEU A 20 -1.98 5.26 -7.61
N PRO A 21 -3.23 5.01 -7.17
CA PRO A 21 -3.51 4.18 -6.01
C PRO A 21 -2.89 2.77 -6.15
N LEU A 22 -2.69 2.09 -5.03
CA LEU A 22 -2.19 0.73 -5.01
C LEU A 22 -3.21 -0.23 -5.63
N SER A 23 -2.72 -1.14 -6.46
CA SER A 23 -3.52 -2.25 -6.96
C SER A 23 -3.78 -3.29 -5.86
N ALA A 24 -4.69 -4.23 -6.13
CA ALA A 24 -4.93 -5.38 -5.26
C ALA A 24 -3.63 -6.18 -5.00
N GLN A 25 -2.83 -6.41 -6.04
CA GLN A 25 -1.54 -7.10 -5.92
C GLN A 25 -0.55 -6.34 -5.03
N GLN A 26 -0.40 -5.02 -5.23
CA GLN A 26 0.49 -4.20 -4.41
C GLN A 26 0.01 -4.14 -2.96
N THR A 27 -1.31 -4.09 -2.73
CA THR A 27 -1.92 -4.10 -1.39
C THR A 27 -1.67 -5.41 -0.66
N SER A 28 -1.77 -6.55 -1.35
CA SER A 28 -1.41 -7.85 -0.79
C SER A 28 0.07 -7.90 -0.39
N GLN A 29 0.97 -7.43 -1.25
CA GLN A 29 2.40 -7.33 -0.94
C GLN A 29 2.69 -6.37 0.22
N LEU A 30 1.96 -5.25 0.32
CA LEU A 30 2.04 -4.33 1.45
C LEU A 30 1.68 -5.02 2.77
N CYS A 31 0.58 -5.79 2.77
CA CYS A 31 0.14 -6.52 3.95
C CYS A 31 1.19 -7.53 4.44
N GLU A 32 1.91 -8.18 3.53
CA GLU A 32 3.04 -9.06 3.91
C GLU A 32 4.21 -8.27 4.51
N LEU A 33 4.57 -7.12 3.93
CA LEU A 33 5.62 -6.26 4.49
C LEU A 33 5.25 -5.74 5.89
N LEU A 34 3.98 -5.41 6.14
CA LEU A 34 3.51 -4.94 7.43
C LEU A 34 3.61 -5.99 8.56
N LYS A 35 3.65 -7.29 8.24
CA LYS A 35 3.85 -8.35 9.23
C LYS A 35 5.29 -8.44 9.74
N ASN A 36 6.26 -8.09 8.89
CA ASN A 36 7.67 -8.05 9.23
C ASN A 36 8.33 -6.85 8.53
N PRO A 37 8.12 -5.63 9.05
CA PRO A 37 8.52 -4.41 8.36
C PRO A 37 10.05 -4.33 8.27
N PRO A 38 10.60 -4.02 7.08
CA PRO A 38 12.01 -3.66 6.96
C PRO A 38 12.32 -2.44 7.83
N ALA A 39 13.47 -2.47 8.51
CA ALA A 39 13.87 -1.38 9.39
C ALA A 39 13.97 -0.04 8.64
N GLY A 40 13.31 0.99 9.18
CA GLY A 40 13.29 2.34 8.61
C GLY A 40 12.22 2.56 7.53
N GLU A 41 11.38 1.57 7.24
CA GLU A 41 10.28 1.67 6.28
C GLU A 41 8.90 1.72 6.94
N GLU A 42 8.83 1.66 8.26
CA GLU A 42 7.58 1.53 9.03
C GLU A 42 6.59 2.66 8.71
N GLU A 43 7.07 3.91 8.72
CA GLU A 43 6.24 5.08 8.43
C GLU A 43 5.74 5.07 6.99
N THR A 44 6.60 4.73 6.03
CA THR A 44 6.23 4.58 4.62
C THR A 44 5.13 3.54 4.46
N LEU A 45 5.28 2.36 5.07
CA LEU A 45 4.29 1.28 4.95
C LEU A 45 2.94 1.68 5.55
N ILE A 46 2.93 2.40 6.67
CA ILE A 46 1.71 2.92 7.28
C ILE A 46 1.07 4.01 6.41
N GLU A 47 1.83 4.92 5.81
CA GLU A 47 1.30 5.91 4.86
C GLU A 47 0.64 5.22 3.66
N LEU A 48 1.31 4.21 3.08
CA LEU A 48 0.77 3.46 1.95
C LEU A 48 -0.56 2.78 2.31
N LEU A 49 -0.63 2.15 3.49
CA LEU A 49 -1.85 1.49 3.96
C LEU A 49 -2.97 2.51 4.20
N ARG A 50 -2.65 3.66 4.79
CA ARG A 50 -3.62 4.69 5.18
C ARG A 50 -4.18 5.41 3.95
N ASP A 51 -3.29 5.91 3.09
CA ASP A 51 -3.60 6.97 2.12
C ASP A 51 -3.57 6.52 0.65
N ARG A 52 -3.03 5.32 0.34
CA ARG A 52 -2.80 4.89 -1.05
C ARG A 52 -3.68 3.73 -1.51
N ILE A 53 -4.65 3.30 -0.71
CA ILE A 53 -5.59 2.23 -1.09
C ILE A 53 -6.98 2.84 -1.32
N PRO A 54 -7.63 2.58 -2.47
CA PRO A 54 -8.99 3.05 -2.73
C PRO A 54 -9.99 2.61 -1.64
N PRO A 55 -11.03 3.40 -1.36
CA PRO A 55 -12.09 3.00 -0.44
C PRO A 55 -13.18 2.16 -1.14
N GLY A 56 -14.15 1.69 -0.36
CA GLY A 56 -15.37 1.05 -0.89
C GLY A 56 -15.17 -0.42 -1.25
N VAL A 57 -15.66 -0.82 -2.43
CA VAL A 57 -15.68 -2.22 -2.90
C VAL A 57 -14.60 -2.53 -3.94
N ASP A 58 -13.57 -1.68 -4.02
CA ASP A 58 -12.38 -1.95 -4.84
C ASP A 58 -11.65 -3.20 -4.36
N GLU A 59 -11.01 -3.94 -5.27
CA GLU A 59 -10.30 -5.18 -4.94
C GLU A 59 -9.15 -4.95 -3.94
N ALA A 60 -8.45 -3.82 -4.02
CA ALA A 60 -7.44 -3.45 -3.04
C ALA A 60 -8.07 -3.13 -1.68
N ALA A 61 -9.24 -2.48 -1.67
CA ALA A 61 -9.99 -2.19 -0.45
C ALA A 61 -10.42 -3.49 0.26
N TYR A 62 -10.85 -4.51 -0.50
CA TYR A 62 -11.22 -5.81 0.03
C TYR A 62 -10.04 -6.48 0.77
N ILE A 63 -8.84 -6.44 0.18
CA ILE A 63 -7.62 -6.98 0.80
C ILE A 63 -7.27 -6.20 2.07
N LYS A 64 -7.28 -4.86 2.01
CA LYS A 64 -7.05 -3.99 3.18
C LYS A 64 -8.02 -4.31 4.32
N ALA A 65 -9.31 -4.46 4.02
CA ALA A 65 -10.33 -4.75 5.00
C ALA A 65 -10.12 -6.12 5.65
N GLY A 66 -9.78 -7.14 4.86
CA GLY A 66 -9.45 -8.48 5.36
C GLY A 66 -8.24 -8.46 6.29
N PHE A 67 -7.15 -7.79 5.87
CA PHE A 67 -5.95 -7.63 6.68
C PHE A 67 -6.23 -6.92 8.01
N LEU A 68 -6.90 -5.76 7.97
CA LEU A 68 -7.23 -4.99 9.18
C LEU A 68 -8.19 -5.75 10.12
N THR A 69 -9.11 -6.56 9.55
CA THR A 69 -9.99 -7.42 10.34
C THR A 69 -9.21 -8.50 11.08
N ALA A 70 -8.22 -9.12 10.44
CA ALA A 70 -7.35 -10.10 11.10
C ALA A 70 -6.54 -9.44 12.22
N VAL A 71 -5.93 -8.28 11.96
CA VAL A 71 -5.20 -7.51 12.98
C VAL A 71 -6.10 -7.17 14.19
N ALA A 72 -7.34 -6.75 13.94
CA ALA A 72 -8.27 -6.40 15.02
C ALA A 72 -8.75 -7.59 15.86
N LYS A 73 -8.70 -8.80 15.31
CA LYS A 73 -9.15 -10.04 15.98
C LYS A 73 -8.01 -10.78 16.70
N GLY A 74 -6.75 -10.44 16.41
CA GLY A 74 -5.56 -11.19 16.85
C GLY A 74 -5.41 -12.52 16.12
#